data_AF-A0A7G8JLJ7-F1
#
_entry.id   AF-A0A7G8JLJ7-F1
#
_cell.length_a   1.000
_cell.length_b   1.000
_cell.length_c   1.000
_cell.angle_alpha   90.00
_cell.angle_beta   90.00
_cell.angle_gamma   90.00
#
_symmetry.space_group_name_H-M   'P 1'
#
loop_
_entity.id
_entity.type
_entity.pdbx_description
1 polymer ?
#
loop_
_entity_poly.entity_id
_entity_poly.type
_entity_poly.pdbx_seq_one_letter_code
_entity_poly.pdbx_strand_id
1 'polypeptide(L)'
;MKCFLLLLSLIGTSALAQSFQTIDRVDGWLIERKLDSEQNHVCRASVAGGGSWFSARVRLDRDNAVVVPNGLTMPNKASLDSAREALRLCRSSLLYF
;
A
#
# COMPACT_ATOMS: atom_id res chain seq x y z
N MET A 1 -47.75 -6.28 -11.34
CA MET A 1 -46.79 -5.92 -12.41
C MET A 1 -46.16 -4.58 -12.09
N LYS A 2 -44.84 -4.45 -12.32
CA LYS A 2 -44.07 -3.18 -12.37
C LYS A 2 -43.93 -2.40 -11.05
N CYS A 3 -43.02 -2.83 -10.18
CA CYS A 3 -42.27 -1.87 -9.34
C CYS A 3 -41.00 -2.47 -8.69
N PHE A 4 -40.90 -3.80 -8.61
CA PHE A 4 -39.78 -4.45 -7.90
C PHE A 4 -38.47 -4.58 -8.70
N LEU A 5 -38.40 -4.02 -9.92
CA LEU A 5 -37.27 -4.24 -10.85
C LEU A 5 -36.33 -3.02 -11.01
N LEU A 6 -36.51 -1.95 -10.23
CA LEU A 6 -35.78 -0.68 -10.43
C LEU A 6 -34.71 -0.37 -9.37
N LEU A 7 -34.47 -1.27 -8.39
CA LEU A 7 -33.54 -0.99 -7.29
C LEU A 7 -32.19 -1.73 -7.35
N LEU A 8 -31.94 -2.59 -8.35
CA LEU A 8 -30.66 -3.28 -8.50
C LEU A 8 -29.67 -2.62 -9.47
N SER A 9 -30.01 -1.50 -10.10
CA SER A 9 -29.20 -0.91 -11.18
C SER A 9 -28.22 0.20 -10.77
N LEU A 10 -28.05 0.50 -9.47
CA LEU A 10 -27.42 1.77 -9.05
C LEU A 10 -26.19 1.68 -8.13
N ILE A 11 -25.57 0.52 -7.90
CA ILE A 11 -24.31 0.47 -7.15
C ILE A 11 -23.28 -0.47 -7.79
N GLY A 12 -23.16 -0.42 -9.11
CA GLY A 12 -21.91 -0.77 -9.75
C GLY A 12 -20.98 0.44 -9.64
N THR A 13 -20.42 0.70 -8.44
CA THR A 13 -19.28 1.61 -8.37
C THR A 13 -18.19 0.98 -9.22
N SER A 14 -17.91 1.62 -10.35
CA SER A 14 -16.71 1.32 -11.14
C SER A 14 -15.56 1.14 -10.17
N ALA A 15 -14.97 -0.05 -10.13
CA ALA A 15 -13.71 -0.31 -9.43
C ALA A 15 -12.61 0.51 -10.12
N LEU A 16 -12.65 1.83 -9.95
CA LEU A 16 -11.52 2.70 -10.20
C LEU A 16 -10.39 2.09 -9.38
N ALA A 17 -9.32 1.67 -10.05
CA ALA A 17 -8.15 1.14 -9.37
C ALA A 17 -7.74 2.15 -8.30
N GLN A 18 -7.99 1.81 -7.04
CA GLN A 18 -7.71 2.72 -5.94
C GLN A 18 -6.21 2.95 -5.93
N SER A 19 -5.80 4.21 -6.02
CA SER A 19 -4.41 4.57 -5.87
C SER A 19 -3.99 4.25 -4.43
N PHE A 20 -2.73 3.84 -4.28
CA PHE A 20 -2.16 3.63 -2.95
C PHE A 20 -2.23 4.92 -2.14
N GLN A 21 -2.87 4.85 -0.97
CA GLN A 21 -2.94 5.93 0.00
C GLN A 21 -1.91 5.69 1.08
N THR A 22 -1.20 6.74 1.49
CA THR A 22 -0.36 6.66 2.69
C THR A 22 -1.27 6.54 3.91
N ILE A 23 -1.07 5.50 4.70
CA ILE A 23 -1.80 5.27 5.95
C ILE A 23 -0.93 5.54 7.17
N ASP A 24 0.39 5.38 7.05
CA ASP A 24 1.31 5.57 8.18
C ASP A 24 2.70 5.98 7.70
N ARG A 25 3.49 6.55 8.61
CA ARG A 25 4.88 6.94 8.43
C ARG A 25 5.72 6.49 9.62
N VAL A 26 6.64 5.54 9.39
CA VAL A 26 7.49 4.96 10.44
C VAL A 26 8.94 5.04 10.02
N ASP A 27 9.79 5.68 10.83
CA ASP A 27 11.25 5.77 10.63
C ASP A 27 11.67 6.19 9.21
N GLY A 28 10.95 7.14 8.62
CA GLY A 28 11.21 7.65 7.27
C GLY A 28 10.61 6.80 6.13
N TRP A 29 9.92 5.71 6.44
CA TRP A 29 9.16 4.91 5.49
C TRP A 29 7.71 5.36 5.41
N LEU A 30 7.16 5.32 4.20
CA LEU A 30 5.75 5.43 3.91
C LEU A 30 5.16 4.02 3.89
N ILE A 31 4.10 3.82 4.66
CA ILE A 31 3.26 2.63 4.57
C ILE A 31 2.01 3.03 3.81
N GLU A 32 1.76 2.33 2.71
CA GLU A 32 0.66 2.66 1.81
C GLU A 32 -0.24 1.45 1.60
N ARG A 33 -1.54 1.70 1.45
CA ARG A 33 -2.57 0.68 1.24
C ARG A 33 -3.48 1.06 0.07
N LYS A 34 -3.95 0.05 -0.66
CA LYS A 34 -5.09 0.15 -1.59
C LYS A 34 -5.96 -1.09 -1.50
N LEU A 35 -7.15 -1.02 -2.08
CA LEU A 35 -7.91 -2.19 -2.48
C LEU A 35 -7.53 -2.59 -3.91
N ASP A 36 -7.36 -3.89 -4.16
CA ASP A 36 -7.24 -4.41 -5.51
C ASP A 36 -8.61 -4.66 -6.16
N SER A 37 -8.63 -5.26 -7.35
CA SER A 37 -9.86 -5.55 -8.10
C SER A 37 -10.79 -6.52 -7.38
N GLU A 38 -10.26 -7.34 -6.48
CA GLU A 38 -11.00 -8.32 -5.69
C GLU A 38 -11.37 -7.78 -4.31
N GLN A 39 -11.16 -6.48 -4.06
CA GLN A 39 -11.35 -5.82 -2.76
C GLN A 39 -10.40 -6.33 -1.67
N ASN A 40 -9.29 -6.98 -2.03
CA ASN A 40 -8.27 -7.35 -1.05
C ASN A 40 -7.40 -6.14 -0.69
N HIS A 41 -6.97 -6.10 0.55
CA HIS A 41 -6.07 -5.07 1.05
C HIS A 41 -4.64 -5.38 0.60
N VAL A 42 -4.07 -4.49 -0.21
CA VAL A 42 -2.67 -4.57 -0.65
C VAL A 42 -1.88 -3.46 0.03
N CYS A 43 -0.89 -3.86 0.83
CA CYS A 43 0.04 -2.93 1.48
C CYS A 43 1.42 -2.95 0.83
N ARG A 44 2.07 -1.78 0.80
CA ARG A 44 3.46 -1.63 0.39
C ARG A 44 4.19 -0.65 1.30
N ALA A 45 5.52 -0.73 1.30
CA ALA A 45 6.38 0.19 2.04
C ALA A 45 7.48 0.74 1.14
N SER A 46 7.74 2.05 1.22
CA SER A 46 8.87 2.69 0.56
C SER A 46 9.44 3.84 1.39
N VAL A 47 10.73 4.11 1.30
CA VAL A 47 11.34 5.28 1.93
C VAL A 47 10.76 6.55 1.30
N ALA A 48 10.43 7.54 2.13
CA ALA A 48 9.98 8.83 1.64
C ALA A 48 11.13 9.57 0.92
N GLY A 49 10.92 9.96 -0.33
CA GLY A 49 11.95 10.59 -1.16
C GLY A 49 12.68 9.59 -2.08
N GLY A 50 13.73 10.03 -2.75
CA GLY A 50 14.48 9.21 -3.72
C GLY A 50 13.83 9.05 -5.10
N GLY A 51 12.59 9.51 -5.28
CA GLY A 51 11.90 9.56 -6.57
C GLY A 51 10.39 9.81 -6.45
N SER A 52 9.77 10.27 -7.54
CA SER A 52 8.31 10.55 -7.60
C SER A 52 7.48 9.26 -7.70
N TRP A 53 8.07 8.18 -8.21
CA TRP A 53 7.41 6.89 -8.46
C TRP A 53 7.85 5.82 -7.46
N PHE A 54 6.95 4.91 -7.06
CA PHE A 54 7.26 3.83 -6.11
C PHE A 54 8.46 2.97 -6.54
N SER A 55 8.58 2.64 -7.82
CA SER A 55 9.70 1.86 -8.37
C SER A 55 11.04 2.58 -8.32
N ALA A 56 11.03 3.91 -8.21
CA ALA A 56 12.23 4.74 -8.11
C ALA A 56 12.69 4.94 -6.65
N ARG A 57 11.98 4.37 -5.67
CA ARG A 57 12.31 4.51 -4.24
C ARG A 57 12.94 3.25 -3.70
N VAL A 58 13.67 3.39 -2.59
CA VAL A 58 13.99 2.25 -1.74
C VAL A 58 12.68 1.68 -1.18
N ARG A 59 12.48 0.37 -1.34
CA ARG A 59 11.17 -0.26 -1.07
C ARG A 59 11.31 -1.68 -0.58
N LEU A 60 10.26 -2.19 0.05
CA LEU A 60 10.09 -3.61 0.30
C LEU A 60 9.34 -4.25 -0.88
N ASP A 61 9.82 -5.39 -1.36
CA ASP A 61 9.09 -6.20 -2.32
C ASP A 61 8.03 -7.10 -1.65
N ARG A 62 7.47 -8.04 -2.41
CA ARG A 62 6.43 -8.95 -1.92
C ARG A 62 6.94 -9.88 -0.82
N ASP A 63 8.22 -10.23 -0.86
CA ASP A 63 8.87 -11.15 0.08
C ASP A 63 9.53 -10.39 1.25
N ASN A 64 9.27 -9.08 1.36
CA ASN A 64 9.88 -8.18 2.35
C ASN A 64 11.41 -8.06 2.22
N ALA A 65 11.95 -8.36 1.04
CA ALA A 65 13.33 -8.03 0.72
C ALA A 65 13.44 -6.55 0.38
N VAL A 66 14.54 -5.95 0.80
CA VAL A 66 14.83 -4.55 0.50
C VAL A 66 15.35 -4.43 -0.91
N VAL A 67 14.72 -3.57 -1.71
CA VAL A 67 15.18 -3.21 -3.05
C VAL A 67 15.66 -1.77 -3.00
N VAL A 68 16.92 -1.57 -3.37
CA VAL A 68 17.58 -0.27 -3.40
C VAL A 68 17.91 0.06 -4.86
N PRO A 69 17.22 1.05 -5.47
CA PRO A 69 17.59 1.56 -6.79
C PRO A 69 19.02 2.12 -6.84
N ASN A 70 19.62 2.10 -8.03
CA ASN A 70 20.96 2.65 -8.25
C ASN A 70 21.05 4.11 -7.81
N GLY A 71 22.13 4.46 -7.11
CA GLY A 71 22.36 5.82 -6.62
C GLY A 71 21.63 6.17 -5.31
N LEU A 72 20.85 5.25 -4.74
CA LEU A 72 20.26 5.41 -3.42
C LEU A 72 21.01 4.58 -2.36
N THR A 73 20.88 4.99 -1.11
CA THR A 73 21.58 4.37 0.02
C THR A 73 20.71 3.33 0.70
N MET A 74 21.34 2.22 1.11
CA MET A 74 20.70 1.19 1.94
C MET A 74 20.26 1.79 3.29
N PRO A 75 18.99 1.65 3.70
CA PRO A 75 18.52 2.06 5.02
C PRO A 75 19.23 1.29 6.14
N ASN A 76 19.33 1.91 7.32
CA ASN A 76 19.88 1.21 8.47
C ASN A 76 18.93 0.07 8.92
N LYS A 77 19.50 -0.94 9.59
CA LYS A 77 18.76 -2.14 10.01
C LYS A 77 17.53 -1.83 10.87
N ALA A 78 17.64 -0.91 11.82
CA ALA A 78 16.52 -0.56 12.70
C ALA A 78 15.32 -0.01 11.90
N SER A 79 15.56 0.97 11.02
CA SER A 79 14.51 1.53 10.16
C SER A 79 13.87 0.48 9.24
N LEU A 80 14.67 -0.46 8.72
CA LEU A 80 14.19 -1.55 7.87
C LEU A 80 13.32 -2.53 8.65
N ASP A 81 13.70 -2.86 9.89
CA ASP A 81 12.94 -3.76 10.74
C ASP A 81 11.61 -3.11 11.18
N SER A 82 11.60 -1.81 11.51
CA SER A 82 10.37 -1.05 11.77
C SER A 82 9.43 -1.04 10.56
N ALA A 83 9.96 -0.81 9.36
CA ALA A 83 9.17 -0.81 8.14
C ALA A 83 8.56 -2.19 7.83
N ARG A 84 9.29 -3.28 8.10
CA ARG A 84 8.79 -4.64 7.95
C ARG A 84 7.66 -4.94 8.91
N GLU A 85 7.80 -4.52 10.16
CA GLU A 85 6.77 -4.73 11.18
C GLU A 85 5.49 -3.94 10.86
N ALA A 86 5.65 -2.66 10.50
CA ALA A 86 4.55 -1.82 10.03
C ALA A 86 3.83 -2.44 8.81
N LEU A 87 4.59 -2.95 7.84
CA LEU A 87 4.02 -3.63 6.67
C LEU A 87 3.31 -4.95 7.04
N ARG A 88 3.85 -5.71 7.99
CA ARG A 88 3.23 -6.93 8.52
C ARG A 88 1.89 -6.60 9.17
N LEU A 89 1.84 -5.58 10.04
CA LEU A 89 0.63 -5.11 10.70
C LEU A 89 -0.42 -4.59 9.71
N CYS A 90 0.01 -3.81 8.72
CA CYS A 90 -0.85 -3.33 7.64
C CYS A 90 -1.54 -4.49 6.90
N ARG A 91 -0.83 -5.60 6.67
CA ARG A 91 -1.36 -6.78 5.99
C ARG A 91 -2.26 -7.63 6.90
N SER A 92 -2.01 -7.65 8.21
CA SER A 92 -2.76 -8.48 9.15
C SER A 92 -4.04 -7.86 9.69
N SER A 93 -4.22 -6.54 9.56
CA SER A 93 -5.36 -5.85 10.17
C SER A 93 -5.91 -4.71 9.32
N LEU A 94 -7.23 -4.70 9.17
CA LEU A 94 -7.97 -3.58 8.58
C LEU A 94 -7.83 -2.29 9.41
N LEU A 95 -7.59 -2.43 10.72
CA LEU A 95 -7.54 -1.35 11.71
C LEU A 95 -6.15 -0.71 11.85
N TYR A 96 -5.18 -1.07 11.02
CA TYR A 96 -3.89 -0.39 11.00
C TYR A 96 -4.01 0.94 10.24
N PHE A 97 -3.76 2.05 10.94
CA PHE A 97 -3.80 3.44 10.46
C PHE A 97 -2.94 4.34 11.35
#